data_AF-A0A538G764-F1
#
_entry.id   AF-A0A538G764-F1
#
_cell.length_a   1.000
_cell.length_b   1.000
_cell.length_c   1.000
_cell.angle_alpha   90.00
_cell.angle_beta   90.00
_cell.angle_gamma   90.00
#
_symmetry.space_group_name_H-M   'P 1'
#
loop_
_entity.id
_entity.type
_entity.pdbx_description
1 polymer ?
#
loop_
_entity_poly.entity_id
_entity_poly.type
_entity_poly.pdbx_seq_one_letter_code
_entity_poly.pdbx_strand_id
1 'polypeptide(L)'
;SQRILENRVPAWRWSALRWLATRPGELVSAPCPREPNRLGMLLPIRDRRRPWREGQPEFTPPYNLYGCFMGMWREDLERVNGFDMRFVGWGEEDVDLGLRLRRAGLRCGWPGPRATLLHLWHPDRIRRSNMALLRETEAEDRFEAVEGLRELEREFVVDQLSANQIGSSGSPSELDLPPA
;
A
#
# COMPACT_ATOMS: atom_id res chain seq x y z
N SER A 1 19.49 1.11 -5.89
CA SER A 1 18.29 0.84 -6.71
C SER A 1 18.55 1.01 -8.20
N GLN A 2 19.15 2.13 -8.61
CA GLN A 2 19.41 2.46 -10.02
C GLN A 2 20.12 1.34 -10.81
N ARG A 3 21.23 0.79 -10.31
CA ARG A 3 21.91 -0.38 -10.91
C ARG A 3 21.00 -1.60 -11.11
N ILE A 4 20.11 -1.90 -10.15
CA ILE A 4 19.19 -3.05 -10.23
C ILE A 4 18.16 -2.82 -11.34
N LEU A 5 17.63 -1.59 -11.42
CA LEU A 5 16.64 -1.19 -12.42
C LEU A 5 17.25 -1.16 -13.83
N GLU A 6 18.37 -0.47 -14.00
CA GLU A 6 19.05 -0.31 -15.30
C GLU A 6 19.54 -1.64 -15.86
N ASN A 7 20.16 -2.49 -15.02
CA ASN A 7 20.74 -3.75 -15.45
C ASN A 7 19.78 -4.95 -15.26
N ARG A 8 18.52 -4.71 -14.87
CA ARG A 8 17.49 -5.73 -14.59
C ARG A 8 18.02 -6.90 -13.75
N VAL A 9 18.76 -6.58 -12.69
CA VAL A 9 19.45 -7.59 -11.89
C VAL A 9 18.42 -8.43 -11.13
N PRO A 10 18.43 -9.77 -11.24
CA PRO A 10 17.45 -10.62 -10.58
C PRO A 10 17.80 -10.80 -9.08
N ALA A 11 17.69 -9.73 -8.30
CA ALA A 11 18.06 -9.71 -6.88
C ALA A 11 17.27 -10.75 -6.06
N TRP A 12 16.02 -11.02 -6.43
CA TRP A 12 15.19 -12.05 -5.80
C TRP A 12 15.69 -13.49 -5.99
N ARG A 13 16.62 -13.73 -6.94
CA ARG A 13 17.27 -15.04 -7.17
C ARG A 13 18.63 -15.16 -6.48
N TRP A 14 19.07 -14.15 -5.76
CA TRP A 14 20.37 -14.19 -5.11
C TRP A 14 20.41 -15.23 -4.00
N SER A 15 21.48 -16.03 -3.97
CA SER A 15 21.75 -16.95 -2.88
C SER A 15 22.11 -16.21 -1.60
N ALA A 16 21.98 -16.88 -0.45
CA ALA A 16 22.40 -16.32 0.83
C ALA A 16 23.88 -15.85 0.80
N LEU A 17 24.78 -16.62 0.16
CA LEU A 17 26.18 -16.23 -0.04
C LEU A 17 26.33 -14.93 -0.83
N ARG A 18 25.52 -14.75 -1.87
CA ARG A 18 25.52 -13.52 -2.66
C ARG A 18 25.02 -12.32 -1.86
N TRP A 19 24.00 -12.52 -1.02
CA TRP A 19 23.54 -11.48 -0.09
C TRP A 19 24.63 -11.10 0.93
N LEU A 20 25.36 -12.08 1.47
CA LEU A 20 26.47 -11.86 2.40
C LEU A 20 27.67 -11.16 1.76
N ALA A 21 27.95 -11.44 0.49
CA ALA A 21 29.04 -10.83 -0.27
C ALA A 21 28.74 -9.39 -0.74
N THR A 22 27.46 -8.96 -0.69
CA THR A 22 27.07 -7.62 -1.13
C THR A 22 27.48 -6.58 -0.08
N ARG A 23 28.19 -5.53 -0.50
CA ARG A 23 28.65 -4.48 0.41
C ARG A 23 27.48 -3.64 0.95
N PRO A 24 27.52 -3.14 2.20
CA PRO A 24 26.45 -2.33 2.78
C PRO A 24 26.00 -1.15 1.91
N GLY A 25 26.94 -0.44 1.27
CA GLY A 25 26.65 0.69 0.38
C GLY A 25 25.98 0.33 -0.95
N GLU A 26 25.98 -0.95 -1.35
CA GLU A 26 25.24 -1.42 -2.54
C GLU A 26 23.78 -1.76 -2.23
N LEU A 27 23.46 -1.98 -0.95
CA LEU A 27 22.15 -2.43 -0.46
C LEU A 27 21.35 -1.32 0.23
N VAL A 28 22.03 -0.40 0.90
CA VAL A 28 21.44 0.66 1.70
C VAL A 28 21.99 1.98 1.18
N SER A 29 21.21 2.65 0.34
CA SER A 29 21.63 3.91 -0.32
C SER A 29 21.25 5.18 0.46
N ALA A 30 20.61 5.06 1.62
CA ALA A 30 20.32 6.20 2.49
C ALA A 30 21.21 6.17 3.74
N PRO A 31 21.69 7.33 4.24
CA PRO A 31 22.16 7.44 5.61
C PRO A 31 20.94 7.26 6.53
N CYS A 32 20.53 6.01 6.75
CA CYS A 32 19.63 5.70 7.83
C CYS A 32 20.42 5.96 9.12
N PRO A 33 19.98 6.85 10.03
CA PRO A 33 20.68 7.12 11.29
C PRO A 33 20.78 5.89 12.22
N ARG A 34 20.17 4.77 11.80
CA ARG A 34 20.34 3.45 12.38
C ARG A 34 20.99 2.57 11.32
N GLU A 35 22.32 2.56 11.26
CA GLU A 35 23.06 1.63 10.43
C GLU A 35 22.51 0.20 10.63
N PRO A 36 22.00 -0.48 9.59
CA PRO A 36 21.62 -1.87 9.72
C PRO A 36 22.88 -2.72 9.55
N ASN A 37 23.86 -2.57 10.46
CA ASN A 37 25.02 -3.45 10.58
C ASN A 37 24.60 -4.83 11.17
N ARG A 38 23.50 -5.39 10.69
CA ARG A 38 23.04 -6.73 11.07
C ARG A 38 22.86 -7.53 9.79
N LEU A 39 23.90 -8.28 9.43
CA LEU A 39 23.92 -9.32 8.39
C LEU A 39 22.61 -10.15 8.35
N GLY A 40 21.98 -10.38 9.51
CA GLY A 40 20.73 -11.12 9.65
C GLY A 40 19.43 -10.41 9.24
N MET A 41 19.47 -9.12 8.84
CA MET A 41 18.29 -8.40 8.33
C MET A 41 17.91 -8.81 6.89
N LEU A 42 18.90 -9.27 6.12
CA LEU A 42 18.76 -9.61 4.69
C LEU A 42 18.56 -11.11 4.46
N LEU A 43 18.63 -11.93 5.51
CA LEU A 43 18.41 -13.36 5.40
C LEU A 43 16.92 -13.68 5.59
N PRO A 44 16.25 -14.31 4.61
CA PRO A 44 14.82 -14.68 4.68
C PRO A 44 14.56 -15.88 5.63
N ILE A 45 15.43 -16.06 6.62
CA ILE A 45 15.44 -17.16 7.57
C ILE A 45 14.98 -16.67 8.94
N ARG A 46 15.14 -15.38 9.22
CA ARG A 46 14.81 -14.84 10.54
C ARG A 46 13.31 -14.64 10.63
N ASP A 47 12.67 -15.51 11.40
CA ASP A 47 11.33 -15.24 11.89
C ASP A 47 11.35 -13.94 12.70
N ARG A 48 10.63 -12.94 12.21
CA ARG A 48 10.53 -11.62 12.86
C ARG A 48 9.42 -11.60 13.92
N ARG A 49 8.70 -12.70 14.12
CA ARG A 49 7.89 -12.89 15.33
C ARG A 49 8.82 -12.76 16.54
N ARG A 50 8.45 -11.90 17.49
CA ARG A 50 9.27 -11.70 18.70
C ARG A 50 9.22 -12.99 19.54
N PRO A 51 10.36 -13.54 20.00
CA PRO A 51 10.43 -14.85 20.68
C PRO A 51 9.60 -14.99 21.95
N TRP A 52 9.06 -13.89 22.47
CA TRP A 52 8.32 -13.81 23.75
C TRP A 52 6.80 -13.79 23.56
N ARG A 53 6.30 -14.19 22.39
CA ARG A 53 4.86 -14.27 22.09
C ARG A 53 4.49 -15.63 21.49
N GLU A 54 4.74 -16.71 22.24
CA GLU A 54 4.17 -18.01 21.93
C GLU A 54 2.67 -18.04 22.26
N GLY A 55 1.84 -18.58 21.36
CA GLY A 55 0.44 -18.90 21.63
C GLY A 55 -0.61 -17.81 21.39
N GLN A 56 -0.30 -16.66 20.77
CA GLN A 56 -1.34 -15.69 20.41
C GLN A 56 -1.80 -15.84 18.95
N PRO A 57 -3.10 -16.02 18.68
CA PRO A 57 -3.64 -15.83 17.34
C PRO A 57 -3.34 -14.39 16.90
N GLU A 58 -2.94 -14.25 15.65
CA GLU A 58 -3.29 -13.14 14.76
C GLU A 58 -3.55 -11.80 15.48
N PHE A 59 -2.50 -11.00 15.61
CA PHE A 59 -2.51 -9.73 16.35
C PHE A 59 -3.42 -8.75 15.63
N THR A 60 -4.18 -7.95 16.38
CA THR A 60 -4.82 -6.73 15.87
C THR A 60 -3.84 -5.95 14.99
N PRO A 61 -4.24 -5.37 13.84
CA PRO A 61 -3.33 -4.58 13.01
C PRO A 61 -2.47 -3.65 13.86
N PRO A 62 -1.14 -3.60 13.67
CA PRO A 62 -0.32 -2.64 14.39
C PRO A 62 -0.88 -1.25 14.14
N TYR A 63 -0.85 -0.39 15.17
CA TYR A 63 -1.41 0.97 15.08
C TYR A 63 -0.98 1.67 13.80
N ASN A 64 0.30 1.50 13.45
CA ASN A 64 0.88 1.93 12.19
C ASN A 64 0.89 0.75 11.22
N LEU A 65 -0.25 0.41 10.61
CA LEU A 65 -0.34 -0.65 9.61
C LEU A 65 0.86 -0.57 8.64
N TYR A 66 1.48 -1.71 8.33
CA TYR A 66 2.60 -1.72 7.40
C TYR A 66 2.07 -1.69 5.96
N GLY A 67 1.73 -0.49 5.48
CA GLY A 67 1.25 -0.17 4.12
C GLY A 67 1.89 -0.92 2.96
N CYS A 68 3.20 -1.08 3.07
CA CYS A 68 4.05 -1.54 1.98
C CYS A 68 3.66 -2.90 1.39
N PHE A 69 3.09 -3.82 2.17
CA PHE A 69 2.64 -5.13 1.69
C PHE A 69 1.65 -5.76 2.66
N MET A 70 0.40 -5.85 2.22
CA MET A 70 -0.68 -6.45 2.98
C MET A 70 -1.60 -7.24 2.06
N GLY A 71 -2.28 -8.23 2.63
CA GLY A 71 -3.40 -8.92 2.01
C GLY A 71 -4.60 -8.84 2.95
N MET A 72 -5.79 -8.70 2.38
CA MET A 72 -7.04 -8.54 3.11
C MET A 72 -8.18 -9.19 2.33
N TRP A 73 -9.17 -9.72 3.06
CA TRP A 73 -10.41 -10.19 2.44
C TRP A 73 -11.19 -9.01 1.89
N ARG A 74 -11.88 -9.24 0.79
CA ARG A 74 -12.69 -8.21 0.12
C ARG A 74 -13.77 -7.70 1.08
N GLU A 75 -14.43 -8.61 1.76
CA GLU A 75 -15.52 -8.35 2.69
C GLU A 75 -15.06 -7.47 3.86
N ASP A 76 -13.83 -7.69 4.35
CA ASP A 76 -13.25 -6.91 5.44
C ASP A 76 -12.91 -5.48 5.00
N LEU A 77 -12.41 -5.32 3.77
CA LEU A 77 -12.13 -4.00 3.20
C LEU A 77 -13.42 -3.22 2.95
N GLU A 78 -14.45 -3.88 2.41
CA GLU A 78 -15.77 -3.29 2.19
C GLU A 78 -16.44 -2.88 3.50
N ARG A 79 -16.28 -3.70 4.55
CA ARG A 79 -16.84 -3.45 5.88
C ARG A 79 -16.34 -2.15 6.50
N VAL A 80 -15.12 -1.70 6.18
CA VAL A 80 -14.56 -0.43 6.66
C VAL A 80 -14.65 0.69 5.61
N ASN A 81 -15.36 0.47 4.51
CA ASN A 81 -15.46 1.40 3.38
C ASN A 81 -14.12 1.69 2.67
N GLY A 82 -13.15 0.77 2.70
CA GLY A 82 -11.88 0.95 1.99
C GLY A 82 -10.91 1.95 2.61
N PHE A 83 -10.02 2.50 1.77
CA PHE A 83 -9.18 3.65 2.13
C PHE A 83 -10.00 4.95 2.12
N ASP A 84 -9.62 5.91 2.97
CA ASP A 84 -10.24 7.23 2.97
C ASP A 84 -9.54 8.14 1.93
N MET A 85 -10.29 8.54 0.91
CA MET A 85 -9.81 9.31 -0.24
C MET A 85 -9.41 10.75 0.11
N ARG A 86 -9.75 11.24 1.30
CA ARG A 86 -9.30 12.55 1.80
C ARG A 86 -7.81 12.58 2.08
N PHE A 87 -7.17 11.43 2.29
CA PHE A 87 -5.74 11.32 2.49
C PHE A 87 -4.99 11.57 1.17
N VAL A 88 -4.54 12.81 0.96
CA VAL A 88 -3.86 13.23 -0.26
C VAL A 88 -2.38 13.46 0.00
N GLY A 89 -1.53 12.76 -0.74
CA GLY A 89 -0.08 12.85 -0.60
C GLY A 89 0.48 11.70 0.22
N TRP A 90 1.55 11.94 0.98
CA TRP A 90 2.29 10.88 1.65
C TRP A 90 2.02 10.86 3.16
N GLY A 91 1.49 9.75 3.67
CA GLY A 91 1.47 9.39 5.08
C GLY A 91 0.08 9.28 5.70
N GLU A 92 0.02 8.50 6.77
CA GLU A 92 -1.12 8.25 7.68
C GLU A 92 -2.33 7.49 7.09
N GLU A 93 -2.40 7.27 5.77
CA GLU A 93 -3.50 6.55 5.11
C GLU A 93 -3.57 5.08 5.54
N ASP A 94 -2.40 4.45 5.68
CA ASP A 94 -2.31 3.06 6.14
C ASP A 94 -2.66 2.97 7.63
N VAL A 95 -2.24 3.97 8.40
CA VAL A 95 -2.48 4.06 9.85
C VAL A 95 -3.97 4.19 10.13
N ASP A 96 -4.66 5.06 9.39
CA ASP A 96 -6.11 5.23 9.41
C ASP A 96 -6.84 3.92 9.08
N LEU A 97 -6.46 3.26 7.98
CA LEU A 97 -7.04 1.98 7.61
C LEU A 97 -6.80 0.91 8.70
N GLY A 98 -5.59 0.83 9.24
CA GLY A 98 -5.25 -0.09 10.33
C GLY A 98 -6.09 0.15 11.59
N LEU A 99 -6.30 1.41 11.96
CA LEU A 99 -7.13 1.83 13.08
C LEU A 99 -8.59 1.39 12.89
N ARG A 100 -9.17 1.64 11.71
CA ARG A 100 -10.55 1.26 11.38
C ARG A 100 -10.73 -0.27 11.35
N LEU A 101 -9.81 -1.01 10.72
CA LEU A 101 -9.81 -2.47 10.73
C LEU A 101 -9.68 -3.04 12.14
N ARG A 102 -8.84 -2.43 13.00
CA ARG A 102 -8.76 -2.80 14.42
C ARG A 102 -10.08 -2.61 15.15
N ARG A 103 -10.76 -1.48 14.92
CA ARG A 103 -12.10 -1.21 15.47
C ARG A 103 -13.14 -2.21 14.95
N ALA A 104 -12.90 -2.84 13.80
CA ALA A 104 -13.77 -3.89 13.24
C ALA A 104 -13.70 -5.21 13.99
N GLY A 105 -12.75 -5.32 14.92
CA GLY A 105 -12.38 -6.59 15.56
C GLY A 105 -11.52 -7.47 14.66
N LEU A 106 -10.96 -6.94 13.57
CA LEU A 106 -10.14 -7.74 12.67
C LEU A 106 -8.78 -8.05 13.27
N ARG A 107 -8.30 -9.23 12.87
CA ARG A 107 -7.02 -9.77 13.26
C ARG A 107 -6.12 -9.83 12.03
N CYS A 108 -4.83 -9.55 12.22
CA CYS A 108 -3.82 -9.54 11.17
C CYS A 108 -2.74 -10.60 11.43
N GLY A 109 -2.47 -11.40 10.40
CA GLY A 109 -1.42 -12.42 10.40
C GLY A 109 -0.05 -11.87 10.04
N TRP A 110 1.00 -12.55 10.51
CA TRP A 110 2.35 -12.31 10.02
C TRP A 110 2.62 -13.23 8.82
N PRO A 111 2.98 -12.72 7.63
CA PRO A 111 3.13 -13.54 6.43
C PRO A 111 4.38 -14.45 6.44
N GLY A 112 5.17 -14.41 7.51
CA GLY A 112 6.35 -15.26 7.70
C GLY A 112 7.61 -14.70 7.03
N PRO A 113 8.77 -15.33 7.26
CA PRO A 113 10.05 -14.84 6.75
C PRO A 113 10.19 -14.97 5.23
N ARG A 114 9.36 -15.81 4.59
CA ARG A 114 9.30 -15.96 3.12
C ARG A 114 8.70 -14.74 2.41
N ALA A 115 7.92 -13.93 3.10
CA ALA A 115 7.37 -12.67 2.58
C ALA A 115 8.34 -11.48 2.76
N THR A 116 9.65 -11.73 2.64
CA THR A 116 10.66 -10.67 2.74
C THR A 116 10.63 -9.81 1.48
N LEU A 117 10.57 -8.48 1.67
CA LEU A 117 10.51 -7.51 0.60
C LEU A 117 11.82 -6.72 0.49
N LEU A 118 12.14 -6.33 -0.73
CA LEU A 118 13.26 -5.45 -1.05
C LEU A 118 12.68 -4.12 -1.51
N HIS A 119 12.89 -3.07 -0.72
CA HIS A 119 12.53 -1.73 -1.13
C HIS A 119 13.61 -1.19 -2.07
N LEU A 120 13.24 -0.90 -3.31
CA LEU A 120 14.09 -0.15 -4.23
C LEU A 120 14.09 1.32 -3.81
N TRP A 121 15.18 1.75 -3.20
CA TRP A 121 15.33 3.14 -2.77
C TRP A 121 15.04 4.14 -3.89
N HIS A 122 14.30 5.19 -3.57
CA HIS A 122 14.10 6.37 -4.38
C HIS A 122 14.07 7.60 -3.45
N PRO A 123 14.30 8.82 -3.98
CA PRO A 123 14.11 10.04 -3.20
C PRO A 123 12.69 10.14 -2.62
N ASP A 124 12.56 10.80 -1.48
CA ASP A 124 11.27 11.04 -0.85
C ASP A 124 10.35 11.84 -1.79
N ARG A 125 9.07 11.47 -1.84
CA ARG A 125 8.03 12.25 -2.53
C ARG A 125 7.55 13.40 -1.64
N ILE A 126 6.89 14.39 -2.24
CA ILE A 126 6.34 15.56 -1.54
C ILE A 126 5.52 15.09 -0.34
N ARG A 127 5.94 15.50 0.87
CA ARG A 127 5.23 15.23 2.12
C ARG A 127 4.16 16.28 2.32
N ARG A 128 2.89 15.87 2.32
CA ARG A 128 1.78 16.63 2.89
C ARG A 128 1.34 15.89 4.15
N SER A 129 1.14 16.63 5.24
CA SER A 129 0.76 16.02 6.51
C SER A 129 -0.73 15.71 6.51
N ASN A 130 -1.07 14.42 6.62
CA ASN A 130 -2.45 13.95 6.83
C ASN A 130 -2.79 13.74 8.32
N MET A 131 -1.94 14.20 9.25
CA MET A 131 -2.11 14.00 10.69
C MET A 131 -3.43 14.56 11.24
N ALA A 132 -3.98 15.62 10.63
CA ALA A 132 -5.26 16.17 11.04
C ALA A 132 -6.41 15.20 10.77
N LEU A 133 -6.40 14.54 9.62
CA LEU A 133 -7.40 13.52 9.25
C LEU A 133 -7.29 12.30 10.15
N LEU A 134 -6.07 11.82 10.43
CA LEU A 134 -5.89 10.70 11.36
C LEU A 134 -6.43 11.05 12.76
N ARG A 135 -6.13 12.25 13.27
CA ARG A 135 -6.66 12.69 14.57
C ARG A 135 -8.17 12.83 14.59
N GLU A 136 -8.78 13.23 13.48
CA GLU A 136 -10.24 13.24 13.32
C GLU A 136 -10.80 11.82 13.43
N THR A 137 -10.24 10.85 12.68
CA THR A 137 -10.62 9.44 12.77
C THR A 137 -10.46 8.90 14.20
N GLU A 138 -9.36 9.25 14.88
CA GLU A 138 -9.13 8.88 16.28
C GLU A 138 -10.21 9.45 17.20
N ALA A 139 -10.44 10.77 17.14
CA ALA A 139 -11.34 11.51 18.03
C ALA A 139 -12.81 11.12 17.87
N GLU A 140 -13.23 10.76 16.65
CA GLU A 140 -14.62 10.42 16.36
C GLU A 140 -14.91 8.91 16.47
N ASP A 141 -13.93 8.12 16.91
CA ASP A 141 -14.04 6.67 16.96
C ASP A 141 -14.53 6.02 15.65
N ARG A 142 -14.18 6.64 14.51
CA ARG A 142 -14.67 6.23 13.20
C ARG A 142 -14.32 4.78 12.90
N PHE A 143 -15.32 4.10 12.35
CA PHE A 143 -15.24 2.71 11.90
C PHE A 143 -15.06 2.58 10.38
N GLU A 144 -15.60 3.54 9.63
CA GLU A 144 -15.62 3.55 8.17
C GLU A 144 -14.90 4.80 7.65
N ALA A 145 -14.32 4.70 6.44
CA ALA A 145 -13.82 5.87 5.73
C ALA A 145 -14.95 6.87 5.44
N VAL A 146 -14.66 8.17 5.52
CA VAL A 146 -15.65 9.23 5.21
C VAL A 146 -15.89 9.32 3.71
N GLU A 147 -14.81 9.31 2.93
CA GLU A 147 -14.86 9.20 1.47
C GLU A 147 -14.17 7.91 1.07
N GLY A 148 -14.92 6.84 0.84
CA GLY A 148 -14.38 5.50 0.64
C GLY A 148 -14.90 4.82 -0.62
N LEU A 149 -14.94 3.49 -0.59
CA LEU A 149 -15.38 2.66 -1.73
C LEU A 149 -16.81 2.98 -2.18
N ARG A 150 -17.72 3.25 -1.25
CA ARG A 150 -19.13 3.53 -1.57
C ARG A 150 -19.30 4.88 -2.26
N GLU A 151 -18.55 5.89 -1.83
CA GLU A 151 -18.54 7.21 -2.45
C GLU A 151 -17.91 7.13 -3.85
N LEU A 152 -16.81 6.38 -3.98
CA LEU A 152 -16.16 6.12 -5.25
C LEU A 152 -17.08 5.38 -6.24
N GLU A 153 -17.82 4.38 -5.79
CA GLU A 153 -18.79 3.66 -6.63
C GLU A 153 -19.87 4.60 -7.19
N ARG A 154 -20.36 5.54 -6.37
CA ARG A 154 -21.34 6.55 -6.82
C ARG A 154 -20.74 7.49 -7.86
N GLU A 155 -19.50 7.94 -7.66
CA GLU A 155 -18.77 8.78 -8.62
C GLU A 155 -18.64 8.06 -9.98
N PHE A 156 -18.22 6.80 -9.97
CA PHE A 156 -18.12 5.99 -11.19
C PHE A 156 -19.47 5.82 -11.91
N VAL A 157 -20.56 5.58 -11.17
CA VAL A 157 -21.89 5.43 -11.79
C VAL A 157 -22.34 6.74 -12.44
N VAL A 158 -22.12 7.87 -11.78
CA VAL A 158 -22.45 9.19 -12.34
C VAL A 158 -21.61 9.47 -13.59
N ASP A 159 -20.32 9.15 -13.58
CA ASP A 159 -19.43 9.33 -14.73
C ASP A 159 -19.77 8.42 -15.91
N GLN A 160 -20.19 7.18 -15.66
CA GLN A 160 -20.68 6.29 -16.71
C GLN A 160 -22.00 6.79 -17.33
N LEU A 161 -22.91 7.31 -16.49
CA LEU A 161 -24.17 7.90 -16.97
C LEU A 161 -23.91 9.19 -17.77
N SER A 162 -22.98 10.04 -17.34
CA SER A 162 -22.62 11.27 -18.04
C SER A 162 -21.91 10.99 -19.36
N ALA A 163 -20.97 10.03 -19.39
CA ALA A 163 -20.30 9.58 -20.61
C ALA A 163 -21.30 8.99 -21.63
N ASN A 164 -22.29 8.23 -21.16
CA ASN A 164 -23.33 7.66 -22.02
C ASN A 164 -24.32 8.70 -22.56
N GLN A 165 -24.51 9.84 -21.89
CA GLN A 165 -25.35 10.94 -22.40
C GLN A 165 -24.68 11.77 -23.49
N ILE A 166 -23.34 11.84 -23.51
CA ILE A 166 -22.60 12.54 -24.58
C ILE A 166 -22.61 11.72 -25.88
N GLY A 167 -22.78 10.39 -25.81
CA GLY A 167 -22.84 9.50 -26.97
C GLY A 167 -24.19 9.39 -27.69
N SER A 168 -25.28 9.98 -27.18
CA SER A 168 -26.62 9.79 -27.74
C SER A 168 -27.19 10.99 -28.53
N SER A 169 -26.41 12.05 -28.77
CA SER A 169 -26.90 13.28 -29.41
C SER A 169 -26.40 13.52 -30.85
N GLY A 170 -25.89 12.50 -31.54
CA GLY A 170 -25.51 12.59 -32.94
C GLY A 170 -26.15 11.50 -33.77
N SER A 171 -27.27 11.79 -34.45
CA SER A 171 -27.64 11.03 -35.64
C SER A 171 -26.47 11.11 -36.63
N PRO A 172 -26.03 10.00 -37.27
CA PRO A 172 -24.99 10.10 -38.28
C PRO A 172 -25.56 10.90 -39.46
N SER A 173 -25.08 12.14 -39.63
CA SER A 173 -25.29 12.89 -40.86
C SER A 173 -24.62 12.11 -41.99
N GLU A 174 -25.36 11.87 -43.06
CA GLU A 174 -24.90 11.22 -44.29
C GLU A 174 -23.53 11.75 -44.72
N LEU A 175 -22.59 10.83 -44.93
CA LEU A 175 -21.29 11.08 -45.51
C LEU A 175 -21.48 11.45 -46.99
N ASP A 176 -21.28 12.74 -47.31
CA ASP A 176 -21.06 13.22 -48.68
C ASP A 176 -19.80 12.55 -49.26
N LEU A 177 -20.00 11.62 -50.18
CA LEU A 177 -18.93 11.11 -51.05
C LEU A 177 -18.83 12.01 -52.28
N PRO A 178 -17.64 12.50 -52.66
CA PRO A 178 -17.49 13.30 -53.86
C PRO A 178 -17.66 12.44 -55.13
N PRO A 179 -18.19 13.02 -56.23
CA PRO A 179 -18.47 12.27 -57.46
C PRO A 179 -17.19 11.87 -58.20
N ALA A 180 -17.29 10.75 -58.93
CA ALA A 180 -16.24 10.11 -59.74
C ALA A 180 -15.88 10.89 -61.01
#